data_AF-A0A2N1NPQ6-F1
#
_entry.id   AF-A0A2N1NPQ6-F1
#
_cell.length_a   1.000
_cell.length_b   1.000
_cell.length_c   1.000
_cell.angle_alpha   90.00
_cell.angle_beta   90.00
_cell.angle_gamma   90.00
#
_symmetry.space_group_name_H-M   'P 1'
#
loop_
_entity.id
_entity.type
_entity.pdbx_description
1 polymer ?
#
loop_
_entity_poly.entity_id
_entity_poly.type
_entity_poly.pdbx_seq_one_letter_code
_entity_poly.pdbx_strand_id
1 'polypeptide(L)'
;MNKLFTITFLFVLFTTSLSSIIPRQLDPFKPCDITKTYPLTITTLSYSPNPIVAGGNLMLKIAGTTQVEVQQKSTLKIQMTYLPSKTLDFCDLVASYIPCPISVGKFNYTANIKVPNINVIIKSLINYSTITVTLMSPNNTELTCLVEQFISVETSYYTQLLSKFIMQLIHLKHHGGKPNLKTVNEVREELDKTMKNYGG
;
A
#
# COMPACT_ATOMS: atom_id res chain seq x y z
N MET A 1 41.33 -29.67 39.04
CA MET A 1 41.77 -28.60 38.13
C MET A 1 41.09 -28.81 36.78
N ASN A 2 40.39 -27.79 36.31
CA ASN A 2 39.20 -27.84 35.45
C ASN A 2 39.43 -28.27 33.99
N LYS A 3 38.52 -29.10 33.45
CA LYS A 3 38.24 -29.21 32.00
C LYS A 3 36.73 -29.10 31.72
N LEU A 4 36.07 -28.11 32.34
CA LEU A 4 34.64 -27.83 32.20
C LEU A 4 34.39 -26.43 31.63
N PHE A 5 35.12 -26.05 30.56
CA PHE A 5 35.04 -24.69 29.98
C PHE A 5 35.12 -24.72 28.45
N THR A 6 34.27 -25.52 27.80
CA THR A 6 34.13 -25.43 26.33
C THR A 6 32.72 -25.74 25.85
N ILE A 7 31.69 -25.31 26.59
CA ILE A 7 30.30 -25.28 26.10
C ILE A 7 29.63 -24.00 26.61
N THR A 8 30.14 -22.83 26.22
CA THR A 8 29.45 -21.56 26.48
C THR A 8 29.87 -20.49 25.47
N PHE A 9 29.82 -20.77 24.16
CA PHE A 9 30.02 -19.73 23.14
C PHE A 9 29.31 -20.03 21.81
N LEU A 10 28.06 -20.53 21.85
CA LEU A 10 27.23 -20.66 20.65
C LEU A 10 25.74 -20.42 20.93
N PHE A 11 25.41 -19.50 21.82
CA PHE A 11 24.03 -19.09 22.12
C PHE A 11 23.83 -17.56 22.02
N VAL A 12 24.62 -16.89 21.17
CA VAL A 12 24.54 -15.42 20.97
C VAL A 12 24.09 -15.05 19.54
N LEU A 13 23.66 -16.00 18.71
CA LEU A 13 23.20 -15.70 17.34
C LEU A 13 21.68 -15.54 17.18
N PHE A 14 20.91 -15.53 18.28
CA PHE A 14 19.46 -15.28 18.26
C PHE A 14 19.02 -14.07 19.09
N THR A 15 19.88 -13.06 19.23
CA THR A 15 19.34 -11.70 19.46
C THR A 15 18.91 -11.18 18.10
N THR A 16 17.68 -11.51 17.70
CA THR A 16 16.97 -10.70 16.72
C THR A 16 16.90 -9.31 17.31
N SER A 17 17.84 -8.44 16.94
CA SER A 17 17.60 -7.01 16.99
C SER A 17 16.34 -6.84 16.16
N LEU A 18 15.21 -6.71 16.84
CA LEU A 18 14.07 -5.96 16.32
C LEU A 18 14.67 -4.60 15.99
N SER A 19 15.19 -4.47 14.78
CA SER A 19 15.43 -3.18 14.18
C SER A 19 14.08 -2.50 14.31
N SER A 20 13.96 -1.61 15.27
CA SER A 20 12.90 -0.63 15.32
C SER A 20 12.92 0.00 13.94
N ILE A 21 12.03 -0.47 13.06
CA ILE A 21 11.78 0.13 11.76
C ILE A 21 11.28 1.51 12.14
N ILE A 22 12.19 2.48 12.18
CA ILE A 22 11.83 3.89 12.28
C ILE A 22 10.82 4.09 11.15
N PRO A 23 9.56 4.44 11.43
CA PRO A 23 8.59 4.69 10.39
C PRO A 23 9.18 5.85 9.58
N ARG A 24 9.71 5.51 8.41
CA ARG A 24 10.25 6.49 7.47
C ARG A 24 9.06 7.35 7.10
N GLN A 25 9.03 8.59 7.59
CA GLN A 25 7.99 9.54 7.24
C GLN A 25 7.99 9.64 5.71
N LEU A 26 6.95 9.09 5.10
CA LEU A 26 6.75 9.12 3.67
C LEU A 26 6.65 10.57 3.23
N ASP A 27 7.28 10.88 2.09
CA ASP A 27 7.25 12.22 1.53
C ASP A 27 5.79 12.72 1.44
N PRO A 28 5.52 13.98 1.78
CA PRO A 28 4.18 14.53 1.65
C PRO A 28 3.70 14.40 0.20
N PHE A 29 2.39 14.15 0.03
CA PHE A 29 1.74 14.12 -1.28
C PHE A 29 2.06 15.40 -2.07
N LYS A 30 2.19 15.26 -3.39
CA LYS A 30 2.48 16.38 -4.29
C LYS A 30 1.47 16.41 -5.43
N PRO A 31 1.15 17.58 -6.00
CA PRO A 31 0.45 17.65 -7.28
C PRO A 31 1.25 16.93 -8.37
N CYS A 32 0.56 16.28 -9.32
CA CYS A 32 1.22 15.62 -10.45
C CYS A 32 2.00 16.60 -11.33
N ASP A 33 1.44 17.80 -11.53
CA ASP A 33 2.07 18.90 -12.25
C ASP A 33 2.04 20.15 -11.37
N ILE A 34 3.20 20.59 -10.91
CA ILE A 34 3.34 21.77 -10.05
C ILE A 34 3.08 23.10 -10.78
N THR A 35 3.07 23.09 -12.12
CA THR A 35 2.82 24.27 -12.95
C THR A 35 1.33 24.43 -13.28
N LYS A 36 0.55 23.36 -13.10
CA LYS A 36 -0.88 23.34 -13.40
C LYS A 36 -1.69 23.81 -12.19
N THR A 37 -2.65 24.70 -12.45
CA THR A 37 -3.68 25.04 -11.45
C THR A 37 -4.84 24.06 -11.56
N TYR A 38 -5.14 23.41 -10.45
CA TYR A 38 -6.23 22.45 -10.34
C TYR A 38 -7.48 23.12 -9.74
N PRO A 39 -8.70 22.81 -10.22
CA PRO A 39 -9.94 23.29 -9.61
C PRO A 39 -10.11 22.84 -8.16
N LEU A 40 -9.56 21.68 -7.79
CA LEU A 40 -9.59 21.12 -6.45
C LEU A 40 -8.17 20.97 -5.91
N THR A 41 -7.91 21.61 -4.77
CA THR A 41 -6.62 21.61 -4.07
C THR A 41 -6.76 20.92 -2.72
N ILE A 42 -5.93 19.90 -2.49
CA ILE A 42 -5.80 19.26 -1.18
C ILE A 42 -4.73 19.99 -0.37
N THR A 43 -5.09 20.49 0.80
CA THR A 43 -4.19 21.16 1.75
C THR A 43 -3.79 20.25 2.91
N THR A 44 -4.55 19.19 3.16
CA THR A 44 -4.24 18.19 4.16
C THR A 44 -4.63 16.81 3.65
N LEU A 45 -3.69 15.89 3.69
CA LEU A 45 -3.90 14.46 3.51
C LEU A 45 -3.01 13.77 4.55
N SER A 46 -3.63 13.12 5.53
CA SER A 46 -2.89 12.40 6.56
C SER A 46 -3.66 11.17 7.00
N TYR A 47 -2.94 10.16 7.46
CA TYR A 47 -3.54 8.91 7.89
C TYR A 47 -2.87 8.34 9.12
N SER A 48 -3.64 7.58 9.89
CA SER A 48 -3.17 6.85 11.07
C SER A 48 -3.82 5.46 11.13
N PRO A 49 -3.05 4.38 11.35
CA PRO A 49 -1.60 4.36 11.55
C PRO A 49 -0.82 4.65 10.26
N ASN A 50 0.38 5.20 10.41
CA ASN A 50 1.37 5.35 9.35
C ASN A 50 2.67 4.65 9.82
N PRO A 51 3.16 3.60 9.14
CA PRO A 51 2.64 2.98 7.90
C PRO A 51 1.26 2.31 8.03
N ILE A 52 0.55 2.17 6.90
CA ILE A 52 -0.78 1.57 6.84
C ILE A 52 -0.70 0.07 7.14
N VAL A 53 -1.57 -0.38 8.05
CA VAL A 53 -1.66 -1.79 8.47
C VAL A 53 -2.85 -2.47 7.78
N ALA A 54 -2.58 -3.51 6.98
CA ALA A 54 -3.60 -4.31 6.31
C ALA A 54 -4.52 -5.02 7.31
N GLY A 55 -5.81 -5.14 6.98
CA GLY A 55 -6.82 -5.75 7.86
C GLY A 55 -7.25 -4.88 9.05
N GLY A 56 -6.55 -3.76 9.29
CA GLY A 56 -6.84 -2.81 10.35
C GLY A 56 -7.79 -1.69 9.93
N ASN A 57 -8.00 -0.74 10.85
CA ASN A 57 -8.70 0.50 10.58
C ASN A 57 -7.69 1.61 10.26
N LEU A 58 -8.02 2.42 9.27
CA LEU A 58 -7.28 3.60 8.84
C LEU A 58 -8.13 4.83 9.08
N MET A 59 -7.65 5.73 9.94
CA MET A 59 -8.22 7.07 10.05
C MET A 59 -7.57 7.95 9.00
N LEU A 60 -8.31 8.35 7.98
CA LEU A 60 -7.90 9.30 6.94
C LEU A 60 -8.46 10.68 7.25
N LYS A 61 -7.62 11.71 7.21
CA LYS A 61 -8.04 13.12 7.27
C LYS A 61 -7.70 13.80 5.96
N ILE A 62 -8.71 14.39 5.33
CA ILE A 62 -8.58 15.12 4.08
C ILE A 62 -9.20 16.50 4.22
N ALA A 63 -8.45 17.54 3.87
CA ALA A 63 -8.96 18.91 3.81
C ALA A 63 -8.44 19.62 2.57
N GLY A 64 -9.22 20.57 2.08
CA GLY A 64 -8.90 21.26 0.84
C GLY A 64 -9.91 22.32 0.48
N THR A 65 -9.77 22.83 -0.74
CA THR A 65 -10.73 23.74 -1.34
C THR A 65 -11.04 23.28 -2.76
N THR A 66 -12.30 23.42 -3.18
CA THR A 66 -12.70 23.21 -4.57
C THR A 66 -13.39 24.46 -5.13
N GLN A 67 -13.05 24.84 -6.36
CA GLN A 67 -13.64 25.94 -7.11
C GLN A 67 -14.87 25.51 -7.92
N VAL A 68 -15.04 24.20 -8.11
CA VAL A 68 -16.16 23.57 -8.82
C VAL A 68 -16.76 22.47 -7.96
N GLU A 69 -18.04 22.18 -8.14
CA GLU A 69 -18.67 21.06 -7.44
C GLU A 69 -18.07 19.73 -7.92
N VAL A 70 -17.72 18.84 -6.98
CA VAL A 70 -17.43 17.44 -7.30
C VAL A 70 -18.75 16.71 -7.43
N GLN A 71 -19.20 16.56 -8.67
CA GLN A 71 -20.51 16.04 -9.02
C GLN A 71 -20.63 14.53 -8.80
N GLN A 72 -21.87 14.05 -8.71
CA GLN A 72 -22.16 12.62 -8.83
C GLN A 72 -21.57 12.09 -10.15
N LYS A 73 -21.09 10.84 -10.15
CA LYS A 73 -20.42 10.21 -11.30
C LYS A 73 -19.04 10.76 -11.64
N SER A 74 -18.47 11.63 -10.79
CA SER A 74 -17.03 11.90 -10.84
C SER A 74 -16.25 10.59 -10.70
N THR A 75 -15.13 10.46 -11.41
CA THR A 75 -14.34 9.23 -11.41
C THR A 75 -12.98 9.43 -10.77
N LEU A 76 -12.55 8.45 -9.98
CA LEU A 76 -11.23 8.37 -9.38
C LEU A 76 -10.38 7.37 -10.17
N LYS A 77 -9.34 7.87 -10.85
CA LYS A 77 -8.35 7.05 -11.53
C LYS A 77 -7.17 6.83 -10.60
N ILE A 78 -6.85 5.56 -10.37
CA ILE A 78 -5.72 5.12 -9.53
C ILE A 78 -4.72 4.43 -10.43
N GLN A 79 -3.48 4.89 -10.40
CA GLN A 79 -2.36 4.30 -11.12
C GLN A 79 -1.27 3.98 -10.11
N MET A 80 -0.84 2.72 -10.04
CA MET A 80 0.30 2.31 -9.24
C MET A 80 1.37 1.77 -10.15
N THR A 81 2.63 1.93 -9.74
CA THR A 81 3.73 1.29 -10.46
C THR A 81 3.50 -0.23 -10.50
N TYR A 82 3.60 -0.83 -11.69
CA TYR A 82 3.44 -2.28 -11.94
C TYR A 82 2.03 -2.88 -11.81
N LEU A 83 0.99 -2.07 -11.56
CA LEU A 83 -0.40 -2.54 -11.55
C LEU A 83 -1.22 -1.87 -12.67
N PRO A 84 -2.23 -2.57 -13.23
CA PRO A 84 -3.14 -1.95 -14.18
C PRO A 84 -3.87 -0.77 -13.53
N SER A 85 -4.10 0.29 -14.29
CA SER A 85 -4.86 1.43 -13.81
C SER A 85 -6.30 1.03 -13.52
N LYS A 86 -6.85 1.51 -12.40
CA LYS A 86 -8.25 1.34 -12.01
C LYS A 86 -8.98 2.67 -12.11
N THR A 87 -10.22 2.63 -12.57
CA THR A 87 -11.13 3.78 -12.56
C THR A 87 -12.37 3.37 -11.77
N LEU A 88 -12.72 4.17 -10.78
CA LEU A 88 -13.84 3.93 -9.87
C LEU A 88 -14.77 5.14 -9.87
N ASP A 89 -16.06 4.95 -9.59
CA ASP A 89 -16.95 6.06 -9.24
C ASP A 89 -16.52 6.62 -7.88
N PHE A 90 -16.18 7.91 -7.84
CA PHE A 90 -15.67 8.57 -6.65
C PHE A 90 -16.74 8.66 -5.57
N CYS A 91 -17.97 9.06 -5.92
CA CYS A 91 -19.03 9.25 -4.94
C CYS A 91 -19.45 7.93 -4.33
N ASP A 92 -19.56 6.86 -5.13
CA ASP A 92 -19.90 5.53 -4.62
C ASP A 92 -18.80 4.98 -3.70
N LEU A 93 -17.53 5.24 -4.02
CA LEU A 93 -16.39 4.83 -3.20
C LEU A 93 -16.39 5.49 -1.82
N VAL A 94 -16.80 6.77 -1.74
CA VAL A 94 -16.69 7.57 -0.51
C VAL A 94 -18.03 7.79 0.21
N ALA A 95 -19.15 7.29 -0.32
CA ALA A 95 -20.50 7.59 0.16
C ALA A 95 -20.72 7.35 1.67
N SER A 96 -19.97 6.41 2.26
CA SER A 96 -20.05 6.10 3.70
C SER A 96 -19.23 7.03 4.60
N TYR A 97 -18.40 7.90 4.03
CA TYR A 97 -17.37 8.66 4.75
C TYR A 97 -17.36 10.16 4.43
N ILE A 98 -17.76 10.54 3.22
CA ILE A 98 -17.70 11.90 2.71
C ILE A 98 -19.04 12.20 2.03
N PRO A 99 -19.67 13.36 2.33
CA PRO A 99 -20.86 13.78 1.60
C PRO A 99 -20.53 14.00 0.12
N CYS A 100 -21.32 13.40 -0.76
CA CYS A 100 -21.30 13.63 -2.20
C CYS A 100 -22.67 14.13 -2.66
N PRO A 101 -22.75 15.13 -3.56
CA PRO A 101 -21.63 15.86 -4.18
C PRO A 101 -20.88 16.77 -3.18
N ILE A 102 -19.61 17.08 -3.47
CA ILE A 102 -18.82 18.03 -2.66
C ILE A 102 -19.02 19.43 -3.22
N SER A 103 -19.69 20.29 -2.43
CA SER A 103 -19.97 21.69 -2.80
C SER A 103 -18.70 22.55 -2.94
N VAL A 104 -18.83 23.62 -3.72
CA VAL A 104 -17.79 24.65 -3.88
C VAL A 104 -17.42 25.25 -2.52
N GLY A 105 -16.12 25.44 -2.30
CA GLY A 105 -15.59 26.05 -1.08
C GLY A 105 -14.57 25.18 -0.36
N LYS A 106 -14.41 25.42 0.94
CA LYS A 106 -13.51 24.66 1.81
C LYS A 106 -14.19 23.41 2.34
N PHE A 107 -13.46 22.32 2.42
CA PHE A 107 -13.93 21.08 3.02
C PHE A 107 -12.89 20.50 3.98
N ASN A 108 -13.38 19.74 4.96
CA ASN A 108 -12.57 19.03 5.93
C ASN A 108 -13.33 17.77 6.39
N TYR A 109 -12.82 16.61 6.00
CA TYR A 109 -13.44 15.33 6.29
C TYR A 109 -12.47 14.40 7.02
N THR A 110 -13.03 13.57 7.89
CA THR A 110 -12.32 12.47 8.55
C THR A 110 -13.09 11.19 8.28
N ALA A 111 -12.40 10.18 7.75
CA ALA A 111 -12.96 8.89 7.38
C ALA A 111 -12.27 7.78 8.16
N ASN A 112 -13.05 6.81 8.66
CA ASN A 112 -12.53 5.58 9.27
C ASN A 112 -12.72 4.43 8.30
N ILE A 113 -11.66 4.11 7.55
CA ILE A 113 -11.69 3.15 6.45
C ILE A 113 -11.19 1.80 6.98
N LYS A 114 -11.93 0.72 6.72
CA LYS A 114 -11.42 -0.63 6.96
C LYS A 114 -10.48 -1.04 5.82
N VAL A 115 -9.21 -1.21 6.13
CA VAL A 115 -8.20 -1.63 5.15
C VAL A 115 -8.39 -3.11 4.86
N PRO A 116 -8.61 -3.51 3.59
CA PRO A 116 -8.75 -4.92 3.26
C PRO A 116 -7.45 -5.68 3.55
N ASN A 117 -7.57 -6.99 3.80
CA ASN A 117 -6.40 -7.85 3.78
C ASN A 117 -5.89 -7.96 2.34
N ILE A 118 -4.67 -7.49 2.11
CA ILE A 118 -3.99 -7.60 0.81
C ILE A 118 -3.20 -8.90 0.73
N ASN A 119 -3.23 -9.55 -0.43
CA ASN A 119 -2.43 -10.75 -0.68
C ASN A 119 -0.92 -10.44 -0.68
N VAL A 120 -0.13 -11.40 -0.21
CA VAL A 120 1.33 -11.39 -0.06
C VAL A 120 2.10 -10.93 -1.31
N ILE A 121 1.65 -11.27 -2.51
CA ILE A 121 2.43 -10.97 -3.73
C ILE A 121 2.19 -9.54 -4.21
N ILE A 122 0.96 -9.03 -4.10
CA ILE A 122 0.67 -7.62 -4.35
C ILE A 122 1.36 -6.76 -3.28
N LYS A 123 1.47 -7.25 -2.04
CA LYS A 123 2.19 -6.58 -0.95
C LYS A 123 3.68 -6.37 -1.25
N SER A 124 4.33 -7.36 -1.89
CA SER A 124 5.73 -7.22 -2.35
C SER A 124 5.90 -6.18 -3.45
N LEU A 125 4.89 -5.96 -4.31
CA LEU A 125 4.90 -4.94 -5.36
C LEU A 125 4.54 -3.55 -4.80
N ILE A 126 3.69 -3.49 -3.78
CA ILE A 126 3.25 -2.27 -3.11
C ILE A 126 4.33 -1.66 -2.21
N ASN A 127 5.20 -2.49 -1.63
CA ASN A 127 6.30 -2.02 -0.80
C ASN A 127 7.20 -1.12 -1.66
N TYR A 128 7.09 0.20 -1.50
CA TYR A 128 7.72 1.24 -2.31
C TYR A 128 7.08 1.51 -3.68
N SER A 129 5.75 1.51 -3.75
CA SER A 129 5.02 1.97 -4.93
C SER A 129 4.69 3.47 -4.88
N THR A 130 4.82 4.12 -6.03
CA THR A 130 4.25 5.45 -6.27
C THR A 130 2.80 5.27 -6.72
N ILE A 131 1.85 5.90 -6.03
CA ILE A 131 0.46 6.02 -6.45
C ILE A 131 0.27 7.39 -7.08
N THR A 132 -0.31 7.40 -8.27
CA THR A 132 -0.94 8.59 -8.84
C THR A 132 -2.46 8.44 -8.73
N VAL A 133 -3.11 9.44 -8.17
CA VAL A 133 -4.56 9.52 -8.04
C VAL A 133 -5.05 10.75 -8.78
N THR A 134 -5.94 10.56 -9.74
CA THR A 134 -6.55 11.63 -10.53
C THR A 134 -8.06 11.61 -10.33
N LEU A 135 -8.63 12.73 -9.91
CA LEU A 135 -10.09 12.90 -9.82
C LEU A 135 -10.57 13.64 -11.07
N MET A 136 -11.56 13.07 -11.76
CA MET A 136 -12.15 13.61 -12.97
C MET A 136 -13.62 13.98 -12.74
N SER A 137 -14.07 15.06 -13.35
CA SER A 137 -15.49 15.38 -13.47
C SER A 137 -16.19 14.39 -14.43
N PRO A 138 -17.53 14.31 -14.40
CA PRO A 138 -18.29 13.52 -15.38
C PRO A 138 -18.02 13.91 -16.84
N ASN A 139 -17.56 15.15 -17.07
CA ASN A 139 -17.21 15.68 -18.39
C ASN A 139 -15.73 15.47 -18.74
N ASN A 140 -15.04 14.57 -18.04
CA ASN A 140 -13.61 14.28 -18.22
C ASN A 140 -12.68 15.50 -17.99
N THR A 141 -13.08 16.44 -17.13
CA THR A 141 -12.19 17.52 -16.67
C THR A 141 -11.42 17.05 -15.45
N GLU A 142 -10.09 17.20 -15.47
CA GLU A 142 -9.24 16.89 -14.32
C GLU A 142 -9.46 17.92 -13.20
N LEU A 143 -10.00 17.46 -12.07
CA LEU A 143 -10.28 18.28 -10.90
C LEU A 143 -9.08 18.38 -9.97
N THR A 144 -8.36 17.27 -9.78
CA THR A 144 -7.09 17.23 -9.04
C THR A 144 -6.26 16.04 -9.50
N CYS A 145 -4.95 16.12 -9.35
CA CYS A 145 -4.03 15.00 -9.55
C CYS A 145 -2.96 15.03 -8.48
N LEU A 146 -2.83 13.95 -7.72
CA LEU A 146 -1.87 13.80 -6.64
C LEU A 146 -0.97 12.59 -6.88
N VAL A 147 0.30 12.73 -6.49
CA VAL A 147 1.27 11.65 -6.43
C VAL A 147 1.76 11.49 -5.00
N GLU A 148 1.76 10.25 -4.51
CA GLU A 148 2.25 9.89 -3.18
C GLU A 148 3.06 8.59 -3.25
N GLN A 149 4.14 8.52 -2.48
CA GLN A 149 4.83 7.26 -2.20
C GLN A 149 4.27 6.70 -0.90
N PHE A 150 3.88 5.43 -0.88
CA PHE A 150 3.36 4.81 0.33
C PHE A 150 4.10 3.50 0.64
N ILE A 151 4.20 3.18 1.94
CA ILE A 151 4.75 1.93 2.46
C ILE A 151 3.66 1.26 3.28
N SER A 152 3.32 0.02 2.94
CA SER A 152 2.50 -0.84 3.80
C SER A 152 3.41 -1.76 4.61
N VAL A 153 3.15 -1.91 5.91
CA VAL A 153 3.90 -2.86 6.76
C VAL A 153 3.00 -3.95 7.32
N GLU A 154 3.61 -5.06 7.70
CA GLU A 154 2.95 -6.22 8.26
C GLU A 154 2.84 -6.16 9.81
N THR A 155 1.75 -6.68 10.37
CA THR A 155 1.78 -7.40 11.65
C THR A 155 1.90 -8.89 11.36
N SER A 156 3.01 -9.47 11.81
CA SER A 156 3.59 -10.76 11.41
C SER A 156 2.63 -11.96 11.36
N TYR A 157 2.53 -12.62 10.20
CA TYR A 157 2.11 -14.03 10.17
C TYR A 157 2.76 -14.83 9.00
N TYR A 158 3.11 -14.18 7.88
CA TYR A 158 3.56 -14.87 6.66
C TYR A 158 5.03 -14.66 6.27
N THR A 159 5.81 -13.86 7.01
CA THR A 159 7.28 -13.85 6.89
C THR A 159 7.89 -15.26 6.95
N GLN A 160 7.22 -16.22 7.60
CA GLN A 160 7.66 -17.62 7.66
C GLN A 160 7.57 -18.37 6.31
N LEU A 161 6.58 -18.10 5.46
CA LEU A 161 6.37 -18.86 4.21
C LEU A 161 7.25 -18.35 3.07
N LEU A 162 7.36 -17.03 2.91
CA LEU A 162 8.29 -16.42 1.96
C LEU A 162 9.74 -16.62 2.38
N SER A 163 10.07 -16.54 3.68
CA SER A 163 11.43 -16.88 4.14
C SER A 163 11.76 -18.34 3.85
N LYS A 164 10.82 -19.29 4.01
CA LYS A 164 11.04 -20.69 3.61
C LYS A 164 11.35 -20.83 2.12
N PHE A 165 10.61 -20.16 1.25
CA PHE A 165 10.86 -20.21 -0.21
C PHE A 165 12.17 -19.52 -0.60
N ILE A 166 12.46 -18.34 -0.04
CA ILE A 166 13.71 -17.60 -0.28
C ILE A 166 14.90 -18.40 0.25
N MET A 167 14.80 -19.01 1.44
CA MET A 167 15.84 -19.87 1.99
C MET A 167 16.05 -21.12 1.15
N GLN A 168 14.99 -21.72 0.59
CA GLN A 168 15.13 -22.81 -0.39
C GLN A 168 15.89 -22.35 -1.63
N LEU A 169 15.57 -21.18 -2.20
CA LEU A 169 16.30 -20.63 -3.35
C LEU A 169 17.77 -20.32 -3.06
N ILE A 170 18.06 -19.75 -1.89
CA ILE A 170 19.45 -19.48 -1.43
C ILE A 170 20.21 -20.79 -1.23
N HIS A 171 19.57 -21.81 -0.65
CA HIS A 171 20.15 -23.13 -0.45
C HIS A 171 20.44 -23.84 -1.78
N LEU A 172 19.50 -23.76 -2.74
CA LEU A 172 19.68 -24.30 -4.10
C LEU A 172 20.81 -23.60 -4.88
N LYS A 173 20.98 -22.28 -4.69
CA LYS A 173 22.08 -21.50 -5.26
C LYS A 173 23.44 -21.89 -4.70
N HIS A 174 23.51 -22.24 -3.40
CA HIS A 174 24.78 -22.59 -2.74
C HIS A 174 25.15 -24.06 -2.88
N HIS A 175 24.18 -24.98 -2.93
CA HIS A 175 24.45 -26.42 -2.88
C HIS A 175 24.17 -27.18 -4.18
N GLY A 176 23.63 -26.51 -5.21
CA GLY A 176 23.31 -27.13 -6.47
C GLY A 176 22.10 -28.07 -6.36
N GLY A 177 20.96 -27.65 -6.90
CA GLY A 177 19.74 -28.46 -6.96
C GLY A 177 18.66 -27.77 -7.79
N LYS A 178 17.58 -28.50 -8.12
CA LYS A 178 16.42 -27.93 -8.81
C LYS A 178 15.35 -27.49 -7.79
N PRO A 179 14.67 -26.35 -8.02
CA PRO A 179 13.53 -25.95 -7.19
C PRO A 179 12.47 -27.04 -7.14
N ASN A 180 11.79 -27.18 -6.00
CA ASN A 180 10.64 -28.07 -5.90
C ASN A 180 9.50 -27.49 -6.77
N LEU A 181 9.28 -28.10 -7.92
CA LEU A 181 8.26 -27.71 -8.90
C LEU A 181 6.86 -27.62 -8.30
N LYS A 182 6.54 -28.45 -7.30
CA LYS A 182 5.26 -28.40 -6.59
C LYS A 182 5.10 -27.08 -5.83
N THR A 183 6.11 -26.70 -5.07
CA THR A 183 6.14 -25.43 -4.32
C THR A 183 6.12 -24.21 -5.25
N VAL A 184 6.84 -24.27 -6.38
CA VAL A 184 6.82 -23.20 -7.39
C VAL A 184 5.43 -23.03 -8.02
N ASN A 185 4.77 -24.14 -8.35
CA ASN A 185 3.43 -24.11 -8.95
C ASN A 185 2.36 -23.65 -7.96
N GLU A 186 2.45 -24.07 -6.69
CA GLU A 186 1.56 -23.60 -5.62
C GLU A 186 1.67 -22.08 -5.44
N VAL A 187 2.89 -21.53 -5.42
CA VAL A 187 3.11 -20.07 -5.33
C VAL A 187 2.58 -19.34 -6.56
N ARG A 188 2.75 -19.92 -7.76
CA ARG A 188 2.23 -19.34 -9.02
C ARG A 188 0.69 -19.35 -9.06
N GLU A 189 0.06 -20.43 -8.64
CA GLU A 189 -1.41 -20.53 -8.69
C GLU A 189 -2.07 -19.56 -7.70
N GLU A 190 -1.49 -19.38 -6.51
CA GLU A 190 -1.94 -18.35 -5.57
C GLU A 190 -1.73 -16.93 -6.11
N LEU A 191 -0.66 -16.68 -6.87
CA LEU A 191 -0.43 -15.42 -7.56
C LEU A 191 -1.52 -15.12 -8.60
N ASP A 192 -1.79 -16.08 -9.47
CA ASP A 192 -2.75 -15.91 -10.56
C ASP A 192 -4.18 -15.73 -10.03
N LYS A 193 -4.59 -16.49 -9.00
CA LYS A 193 -5.89 -16.33 -8.34
C LYS A 193 -6.04 -14.94 -7.73
N THR A 194 -4.97 -14.45 -7.12
CA THR A 194 -4.94 -13.13 -6.52
C THR A 194 -5.09 -12.05 -7.59
N MET A 195 -4.28 -12.10 -8.65
CA MET A 195 -4.33 -11.13 -9.73
C MET A 195 -5.72 -11.03 -10.39
N LYS A 196 -6.43 -12.17 -10.52
CA LYS A 196 -7.79 -12.19 -11.05
C LYS A 196 -8.81 -11.45 -10.18
N ASN A 197 -8.73 -11.57 -8.85
CA ASN A 197 -9.65 -10.88 -7.94
C ASN A 197 -9.45 -9.36 -7.92
N TYR A 198 -8.29 -8.86 -8.33
CA TYR A 198 -8.02 -7.43 -8.47
C TYR A 198 -8.21 -6.91 -9.90
N GLY A 199 -8.45 -7.77 -10.89
CA GLY A 199 -8.61 -7.41 -12.31
C GLY A 199 -10.06 -7.29 -12.80
N GLY A 200 -11.05 -7.42 -11.92
CA GLY A 200 -12.47 -7.14 -12.21
C GLY A 200 -12.80 -5.66 -12.11
#